data_AF-A0AA86J9U6-F1
#
_entry.id   AF-A0AA86J9U6-F1
#
_cell.length_a   1.000
_cell.length_b   1.000
_cell.length_c   1.000
_cell.angle_alpha   90.00
_cell.angle_beta   90.00
_cell.angle_gamma   90.00
#
_symmetry.space_group_name_H-M   'P 1'
#
loop_
_entity.id
_entity.type
_entity.pdbx_description
1 polymer ?
#
loop_
_entity_poly.entity_id
_entity_poly.type
_entity_poly.pdbx_seq_one_letter_code
_entity_poly.pdbx_strand_id
1 'polypeptide(L)' 'MLLEQLVEQAAQPPKYDWDAYYRWLFSTLAGREVSRFDFWQCPHCLTINFFLPAQRYGKCRGCDLIHLP' A
#
# COMPACT_ATOMS: atom_id res chain seq x y z
N MET A 1 2.09 6.35 22.55
CA MET A 1 0.77 6.90 22.19
C MET A 1 -0.27 6.06 22.90
N LEU A 2 -1.25 6.67 23.56
CA LEU A 2 -2.37 5.89 24.12
C LEU A 2 -3.31 5.41 23.00
N LEU A 3 -4.01 4.30 23.23
CA LEU A 3 -4.98 3.74 22.29
C LEU A 3 -6.09 4.75 21.95
N GLU A 4 -6.56 5.51 22.94
CA GLU A 4 -7.60 6.53 22.75
C GLU A 4 -7.18 7.61 21.76
N GLN A 5 -5.94 8.09 21.85
CA GLN A 5 -5.38 9.10 20.95
C GLN A 5 -5.29 8.56 19.51
N LEU A 6 -4.94 7.29 19.35
CA LEU A 6 -4.91 6.62 18.05
C LEU A 6 -6.29 6.50 17.44
N VAL A 7 -7.31 6.17 18.24
CA VAL A 7 -8.71 6.07 17.80
C VAL A 7 -9.24 7.44 17.38
N GLU A 8 -9.00 8.48 18.17
CA GLU A 8 -9.39 9.86 17.84
C GLU A 8 -8.73 10.33 16.55
N GLN A 9 -7.44 10.05 16.39
CA GLN A 9 -6.71 10.43 15.18
C GLN A 9 -7.19 9.67 13.94
N ALA A 10 -7.53 8.38 14.08
CA ALA A 10 -8.07 7.57 12.98
C ALA A 10 -9.48 7.98 12.55
N ALA A 11 -10.25 8.60 13.44
CA ALA A 11 -11.58 9.13 13.14
C ALA A 11 -11.54 10.45 12.37
N GLN A 12 -10.41 11.17 12.39
CA GLN A 12 -10.28 12.41 11.62
C GLN A 12 -10.15 12.10 10.13
N PRO A 13 -10.79 12.91 9.25
CA PRO A 13 -10.58 12.77 7.83
C PRO A 13 -9.09 12.95 7.50
N PRO A 14 -8.56 12.17 6.53
CA PRO A 14 -7.16 12.26 6.18
C PRO A 14 -6.84 13.67 5.68
N LYS A 15 -5.81 14.28 6.27
CA LYS A 15 -5.31 15.61 5.89
C LYS A 15 -4.75 15.65 4.47
N TYR A 16 -4.35 14.49 3.94
CA TYR A 16 -3.73 14.33 2.65
C TYR A 16 -4.53 13.34 1.81
N ASP A 17 -4.65 13.65 0.52
CA ASP A 17 -5.20 12.72 -0.45
C ASP A 17 -4.15 11.65 -0.78
N TRP A 18 -4.16 10.59 0.03
CA TRP A 18 -3.26 9.45 -0.16
C TRP A 18 -3.53 8.72 -1.48
N ASP A 19 -4.77 8.72 -1.96
CA ASP A 19 -5.11 8.08 -3.23
C ASP A 19 -4.46 8.82 -4.39
N ALA A 20 -4.52 10.16 -4.40
CA ALA A 20 -3.81 10.98 -5.37
C ALA A 20 -2.29 10.79 -5.28
N TYR A 21 -1.73 10.75 -4.08
CA TYR A 21 -0.29 10.50 -3.87
C TYR A 21 0.14 9.14 -4.44
N TYR A 22 -0.55 8.06 -4.10
CA TYR A 22 -0.21 6.73 -4.58
C TYR A 22 -0.46 6.58 -6.08
N ARG A 23 -1.51 7.19 -6.62
CA ARG A 23 -1.76 7.22 -8.07
C ARG A 23 -0.60 7.87 -8.81
N TRP A 24 -0.12 9.02 -8.34
CA TRP A 24 1.06 9.69 -8.90
C TRP A 24 2.33 8.83 -8.80
N LEU A 25 2.61 8.28 -7.61
CA LEU A 25 3.78 7.46 -7.36
C LEU A 25 3.81 6.22 -8.27
N PHE A 26 2.72 5.46 -8.31
CA PHE A 26 2.65 4.24 -9.12
C PHE A 26 2.62 4.53 -10.62
N SER A 27 2.02 5.64 -11.04
CA SER A 27 2.10 6.06 -12.45
C SER A 27 3.54 6.40 -12.85
N THR A 28 4.29 7.06 -11.96
CA THR A 28 5.70 7.37 -12.17
C THR A 28 6.55 6.10 -12.26
N LEU A 29 6.36 5.15 -11.34
CA LEU A 29 7.08 3.87 -11.34
C LEU A 29 6.74 2.99 -12.55
N ALA A 30 5.48 3.01 -13.01
CA ALA A 30 5.03 2.22 -14.15
C ALA A 30 5.36 2.87 -15.51
N GLY A 31 5.76 4.14 -15.55
CA GLY A 31 5.98 4.90 -16.79
C GLY A 31 4.70 5.14 -17.60
N ARG A 32 3.53 4.96 -17.00
CA ARG A 32 2.20 5.15 -17.61
C ARG A 32 1.17 5.47 -16.53
N GLU A 33 0.04 6.04 -16.93
CA GLU A 33 -1.05 6.29 -15.98
C GLU A 33 -1.61 4.98 -15.41
N VAL A 34 -1.80 4.97 -14.09
CA VAL A 34 -2.34 3.83 -13.33
C VAL A 34 -3.65 4.24 -12.69
N SER A 35 -4.73 3.51 -13.02
CA SER A 35 -6.05 3.75 -12.45
C SER A 35 -6.36 2.92 -11.21
N ARG A 36 -5.57 1.87 -10.94
CA ARG A 36 -5.74 0.95 -9.81
C ARG A 36 -4.41 0.49 -9.25
N PHE A 37 -4.34 0.39 -7.93
CA PHE A 37 -3.24 -0.19 -7.18
C PHE A 37 -3.84 -0.93 -5.98
N ASP A 38 -3.20 -2.03 -5.59
CA ASP A 38 -3.64 -2.86 -4.47
C ASP A 38 -2.52 -3.04 -3.47
N PHE A 39 -2.89 -3.18 -2.20
CA PHE A 39 -1.99 -3.47 -1.10
C PHE A 39 -2.27 -4.86 -0.54
N TRP A 40 -1.22 -5.51 -0.04
CA TRP A 40 -1.36 -6.76 0.69
C TRP A 40 -0.42 -6.78 1.89
N GLN A 41 -0.88 -7.35 2.99
CA GLN A 41 -0.06 -7.56 4.17
C GLN A 41 0.61 -8.93 4.10
N CYS A 42 1.92 -8.97 4.31
CA CYS A 42 2.63 -10.24 4.39
C CYS A 42 2.18 -11.06 5.62
N PRO A 43 1.71 -12.31 5.46
CA PRO A 43 1.26 -13.11 6.60
C PRO A 43 2.40 -13.54 7.52
N HIS A 44 3.66 -13.49 7.04
CA HIS A 44 4.82 -13.92 7.80
C HIS A 44 5.46 -12.78 8.61
N CYS A 45 5.78 -11.65 7.98
CA CYS A 45 6.48 -10.52 8.63
C CYS A 45 5.64 -9.25 8.76
N LEU A 46 4.34 -9.31 8.43
CA LEU A 46 3.35 -8.23 8.57
C LEU A 46 3.66 -6.95 7.78
N THR A 47 4.68 -6.97 6.93
CA THR A 47 5.02 -5.86 6.04
C THR A 47 3.90 -5.60 5.03
N ILE A 48 3.49 -4.33 4.90
CA ILE A 48 2.57 -3.89 3.85
C ILE A 48 3.33 -3.76 2.54
N ASN A 49 2.87 -4.48 1.53
CA ASN A 49 3.39 -4.47 0.18
C ASN A 49 2.33 -3.94 -0.78
N PHE A 50 2.75 -3.61 -2.00
CA PHE A 50 1.88 -3.12 -3.05
C PHE A 50 2.09 -3.96 -4.32
N PHE A 51 1.06 -3.99 -5.16
CA PHE A 51 1.14 -4.54 -6.51
C PHE A 51 1.36 -3.42 -7.52
N LEU A 52 2.34 -3.60 -8.40
CA LEU A 52 2.43 -2.79 -9.61
C LEU A 52 1.48 -3.35 -10.69
N PRO A 53 0.98 -2.50 -11.61
CA PRO A 53 0.14 -2.94 -12.71
C PRO A 53 0.80 -4.07 -13.51
N ALA A 54 0.02 -5.11 -13.81
CA ALA A 54 0.45 -6.31 -14.54
C ALA A 54 1.42 -7.26 -13.80
N GLN A 55 1.66 -7.07 -12.50
CA GLN A 55 2.32 -8.10 -11.70
C GLN A 55 1.41 -9.33 -11.54
N ARG A 56 1.96 -10.51 -11.82
CA ARG A 56 1.26 -11.80 -11.63
C ARG A 56 1.41 -12.36 -10.22
N TYR A 57 2.39 -11.85 -9.47
CA TYR A 57 2.70 -12.23 -8.10
C TYR A 57 3.34 -11.02 -7.39
N GLY A 58 3.17 -10.97 -6.08
CA GLY A 58 3.84 -10.01 -5.21
C GLY A 58 5.04 -10.65 -4.52
N LYS A 59 6.12 -9.90 -4.33
CA LYS A 59 7.25 -10.30 -3.49
C LYS A 59 7.29 -9.40 -2.26
N CYS A 60 7.30 -10.00 -1.07
CA CYS A 60 7.40 -9.24 0.17
C CYS A 60 8.74 -8.49 0.23
N ARG A 61 8.71 -7.18 0.46
CA ARG A 61 9.92 -6.35 0.60
C ARG A 61 10.68 -6.60 1.90
N GLY A 62 10.04 -7.23 2.91
CA GLY A 62 10.63 -7.46 4.22
C GLY A 62 11.22 -8.87 4.42
N CYS A 63 10.62 -9.89 3.83
CA CYS A 63 11.06 -11.29 4.00
C CYS A 63 11.09 -12.11 2.71
N ASP A 64 10.94 -11.47 1.55
CA ASP A 64 10.97 -12.10 0.23
C ASP A 64 9.90 -13.18 -0.06
N LEU A 65 8.95 -13.40 0.87
CA LEU A 65 7.81 -14.28 0.67
C LEU A 65 7.03 -13.91 -0.60
N ILE A 66 6.77 -14.90 -1.45
CA ILE A 66 5.94 -14.74 -2.65
C ILE A 66 4.47 -14.84 -2.28
N HIS A 67 3.69 -13.86 -2.72
CA HIS A 67 2.24 -13.83 -2.59
C HIS A 67 1.61 -13.99 -3.97
N LEU A 68 0.74 -14.98 -4.10
CA LEU A 68 -0.11 -15.19 -5.25
C LEU A 68 -1.50 -14.63 -4.88
N PRO A 69 -1.97 -13.56 -5.53
CA PRO A 69 -3.28 -12.98 -5.29
C PRO A 69 -4.42 -13.89 -5.78
#